data_AF-A0A6P6W1S2-F1
#
_entry.id   AF-A0A6P6W1S2-F1
#
_cell.length_a   1.000
_cell.length_b   1.000
_cell.length_c   1.000
_cell.angle_alpha   90.00
_cell.angle_beta   90.00
_cell.angle_gamma   90.00
#
_symmetry.space_group_name_H-M   'P 1'
#
loop_
_entity.id
_entity.type
_entity.pdbx_description
1 polymer ?
#
loop_
_entity_poly.entity_id
_entity_poly.type
_entity_poly.pdbx_seq_one_letter_code
_entity_poly.pdbx_strand_id
1 'polypeptide(L)'
;MCYLALDIGGGLYGASTFGGNPSAFAAPLSPTFTACHDASDPDNKEIDYCPPSATAADITDFVPTAPSVIATRPAAHLVDLFEKVQEGHRENEESKWYLYFFEKICQNLINDDTFALPFWNWDNPPAMFLPAIFKDSPSPLYDSKRNPTHLNTVIDMCWEGTDSTDNTIKVIRNHLCHMYRQMVAQSTTPCGFFGKAFRAGETSDPGDGSIETSPHTNVRRWTGDPNESHEEDMGSFYSAGRDPRKQSKRTLRKQP
;
A
#
# COMPACT_ATOMS: atom_id res chain seq x y z
N MET A 1 -14.53 8.16 11.07
CA MET A 1 -13.43 8.84 10.35
C MET A 1 -12.77 7.79 9.49
N CYS A 2 -13.08 7.80 8.20
CA CYS A 2 -12.56 6.83 7.24
C CYS A 2 -11.26 7.38 6.66
N TYR A 3 -10.18 6.63 6.84
CA TYR A 3 -8.87 6.95 6.31
C TYR A 3 -8.76 6.35 4.89
N LEU A 4 -8.00 7.00 4.02
CA LEU A 4 -7.92 6.69 2.59
C LEU A 4 -6.55 6.07 2.31
N ALA A 5 -6.46 4.81 1.89
CA ALA A 5 -5.14 4.18 1.73
C ALA A 5 -4.36 4.81 0.55
N LEU A 6 -3.30 5.55 0.86
CA LEU A 6 -2.19 5.83 -0.07
C LEU A 6 -1.29 4.60 -0.05
N ASP A 7 -1.26 3.87 -1.16
CA ASP A 7 -0.24 2.85 -1.47
C ASP A 7 0.17 1.93 -0.30
N ILE A 8 -0.83 1.35 0.41
CA ILE A 8 -0.58 0.31 1.41
C ILE A 8 -0.31 -1.01 0.66
N GLY A 9 0.80 -1.05 -0.05
CA GLY A 9 1.52 -2.27 -0.32
C GLY A 9 2.32 -2.61 0.93
N GLY A 10 1.67 -3.28 1.89
CA GLY A 10 2.41 -4.16 2.79
C GLY A 10 3.05 -5.22 1.90
N GLY A 11 4.37 -5.17 1.75
CA GLY A 11 5.15 -6.19 1.07
C GLY A 11 5.03 -7.47 1.88
N LEU A 12 4.08 -8.31 1.47
CA LEU A 12 3.93 -9.66 1.99
C LEU A 12 3.53 -10.57 0.82
N TYR A 13 4.28 -11.66 0.74
CA TYR A 13 4.53 -12.53 -0.40
C TYR A 13 3.27 -13.24 -0.90
N GLY A 14 2.98 -13.12 -2.21
CA GLY A 14 1.83 -13.79 -2.83
C GLY A 14 1.99 -15.30 -2.96
N ALA A 15 0.95 -16.06 -2.63
CA ALA A 15 0.89 -17.51 -2.79
C ALA A 15 0.28 -17.89 -4.16
N SER A 16 1.08 -17.88 -5.23
CA SER A 16 0.57 -18.32 -6.54
C SER A 16 0.30 -19.84 -6.56
N THR A 17 -0.97 -20.26 -6.46
CA THR A 17 -1.39 -21.64 -6.76
C THR A 17 -2.33 -21.69 -7.94
N PHE A 18 -1.77 -21.85 -9.15
CA PHE A 18 -2.52 -22.37 -10.30
C PHE A 18 -1.66 -23.38 -11.06
N GLY A 19 -2.01 -24.66 -10.92
CA GLY A 19 -1.38 -25.75 -11.63
C GLY A 19 -1.75 -27.09 -11.00
N GLY A 20 -2.76 -27.76 -11.56
CA GLY A 20 -3.21 -29.07 -11.09
C GLY A 20 -2.10 -30.10 -11.12
N ASN A 21 -1.59 -30.46 -9.94
CA ASN A 21 -0.84 -31.68 -9.69
C ASN A 21 -1.32 -32.26 -8.36
N PRO A 22 -1.91 -33.46 -8.33
CA PRO A 22 -2.64 -33.99 -7.17
C PRO A 22 -1.73 -34.54 -6.04
N SER A 23 -0.49 -34.08 -5.92
CA SER A 23 0.44 -34.56 -4.88
C SER A 23 1.53 -33.54 -4.58
N ALA A 24 1.15 -32.40 -4.01
CA ALA A 24 2.08 -31.53 -3.31
C ALA A 24 1.44 -31.18 -1.96
N PHE A 25 1.97 -31.74 -0.87
CA PHE A 25 1.67 -31.23 0.47
C PHE A 25 2.19 -29.79 0.53
N ALA A 26 1.31 -28.82 0.34
CA ALA A 26 1.64 -27.42 0.55
C ALA A 26 1.83 -27.18 2.05
N ALA A 27 2.90 -26.49 2.43
CA ALA A 27 3.11 -25.97 3.78
C ALA A 27 2.84 -24.45 3.74
N PRO A 28 1.57 -24.03 3.66
CA PRO A 28 1.21 -22.63 3.56
C PRO A 28 1.62 -21.90 4.83
N LEU A 29 2.01 -20.63 4.66
CA LEU A 29 2.17 -19.72 5.78
C LEU A 29 0.77 -19.35 6.26
N SER A 30 0.49 -19.60 7.54
CA SER A 30 -0.72 -19.13 8.21
C SER A 30 -0.29 -18.42 9.48
N PRO A 31 -0.55 -17.12 9.63
CA PRO A 31 -0.19 -16.42 10.86
C PRO A 31 -1.04 -16.93 12.03
N THR A 32 -0.39 -17.32 13.12
CA THR A 32 -1.05 -17.60 14.39
C THR A 32 -1.27 -16.30 15.17
N PHE A 33 -2.51 -15.80 15.15
CA PHE A 33 -2.95 -14.57 15.81
C PHE A 33 -2.78 -14.59 17.35
N THR A 34 -2.72 -15.77 17.97
CA THR A 34 -2.47 -15.93 19.42
C THR A 34 -1.01 -15.75 19.82
N ALA A 35 -0.09 -15.71 18.85
CA ALA A 35 1.35 -15.62 19.07
C ALA A 35 1.92 -14.28 18.57
N CYS A 36 1.14 -13.20 18.70
CA CYS A 36 1.63 -11.87 18.40
C CYS A 36 2.60 -11.38 19.49
N HIS A 37 3.67 -10.71 19.07
CA HIS A 37 4.63 -10.04 19.93
C HIS A 37 4.95 -8.67 19.36
N ASP A 38 5.57 -7.83 20.17
CA ASP A 38 5.98 -6.49 19.74
C ASP A 38 6.94 -6.57 18.55
N ALA A 39 6.74 -5.68 17.58
CA ALA A 39 7.69 -5.53 16.48
C ALA A 39 8.84 -4.63 16.93
N SER A 40 10.06 -4.98 16.54
CA SER A 40 11.20 -4.09 16.69
C SER A 40 11.26 -3.12 15.51
N ASP A 41 11.29 -1.82 15.80
CA ASP A 41 11.63 -0.82 14.79
C ASP A 41 13.13 -0.87 14.44
N PRO A 42 13.61 -0.10 13.45
CA PRO A 42 15.01 -0.13 13.06
C PRO A 42 15.98 0.38 14.15
N ASP A 43 15.49 1.10 15.16
CA ASP A 43 16.25 1.52 16.35
C ASP A 43 16.22 0.47 17.48
N ASN A 44 15.68 -0.74 17.21
CA ASN A 44 15.42 -1.81 18.18
C ASN A 44 14.45 -1.42 19.31
N LYS A 45 13.59 -0.44 19.07
CA LYS A 45 12.51 -0.12 19.99
C LYS A 45 11.32 -1.02 19.74
N GLU A 46 10.80 -1.60 20.81
CA GLU A 46 9.59 -2.41 20.77
C GLU A 46 8.36 -1.52 20.55
N ILE A 47 7.57 -1.86 19.54
CA ILE A 47 6.30 -1.23 19.22
C ILE A 47 5.22 -2.31 19.15
N ASP A 48 4.18 -2.12 19.96
CA ASP A 48 2.99 -2.97 19.96
C ASP A 48 2.14 -2.68 18.72
N TYR A 49 2.15 -3.63 17.77
CA TYR A 49 1.25 -3.67 16.61
C TYR A 49 0.27 -4.83 16.70
N CYS A 50 0.12 -5.42 17.88
CA CYS A 50 -0.76 -6.56 18.04
C CYS A 50 -2.23 -6.14 17.89
N PRO A 51 -3.03 -6.91 17.15
CA PRO A 51 -4.46 -6.65 17.06
C PRO A 51 -5.10 -6.81 18.45
N PRO A 52 -6.28 -6.19 18.69
CA PRO A 52 -7.06 -6.47 19.88
C PRO A 52 -7.25 -7.98 20.06
N SER A 53 -7.18 -8.45 21.31
CA SER A 53 -7.23 -9.88 21.61
C SER A 53 -8.50 -10.52 21.03
N ALA A 54 -8.32 -11.44 20.08
CA ALA A 54 -9.35 -12.29 19.51
C ALA A 54 -9.08 -13.75 19.93
N THR A 55 -10.13 -14.54 20.06
CA THR A 55 -10.03 -15.97 20.35
C THR A 55 -10.19 -16.81 19.08
N ALA A 56 -9.76 -18.07 19.09
CA ALA A 56 -9.97 -18.98 17.97
C ALA A 56 -11.47 -19.18 17.63
N ALA A 57 -12.37 -18.95 18.59
CA ALA A 57 -13.80 -19.01 18.38
C ALA A 57 -14.36 -17.79 17.61
N ASP A 58 -13.62 -16.69 17.57
CA ASP A 58 -14.00 -15.47 16.83
C ASP A 58 -13.58 -15.53 15.35
N ILE A 59 -12.74 -16.50 14.98
CA ILE A 59 -12.28 -16.69 13.61
C ILE A 59 -13.29 -17.53 12.86
N THR A 60 -13.80 -16.95 11.77
CA THR A 60 -14.72 -17.61 10.87
C THR A 60 -14.10 -17.65 9.48
N ASP A 61 -14.41 -18.71 8.75
CA ASP A 61 -14.00 -18.81 7.35
C ASP A 61 -14.63 -17.68 6.54
N PHE A 62 -13.82 -17.06 5.67
CA PHE A 62 -14.32 -16.03 4.80
C PHE A 62 -15.36 -16.60 3.83
N VAL A 63 -16.56 -16.03 3.85
CA VAL A 63 -17.63 -16.36 2.91
C VAL A 63 -17.78 -15.21 1.91
N PRO A 64 -17.44 -15.42 0.63
CA PRO A 64 -17.63 -14.41 -0.40
C PRO A 64 -19.11 -14.04 -0.49
N THR A 65 -19.42 -12.77 -0.23
CA THR A 65 -20.77 -12.24 -0.44
C THR A 65 -20.78 -11.54 -1.79
N ALA A 66 -21.68 -11.97 -2.69
CA ALA A 66 -21.85 -11.29 -3.96
C ALA A 66 -22.30 -9.83 -3.69
N PRO A 67 -21.56 -8.82 -4.17
CA PRO A 67 -21.94 -7.44 -3.92
C PRO A 67 -23.22 -7.10 -4.69
N SER A 68 -24.06 -6.25 -4.10
CA SER A 68 -25.23 -5.65 -4.77
C SER A 68 -24.82 -4.77 -5.95
N VAL A 69 -23.64 -4.12 -5.86
CA VAL A 69 -23.04 -3.26 -6.87
C VAL A 69 -21.53 -3.50 -6.92
N ILE A 70 -20.96 -3.61 -8.12
CA ILE A 70 -19.50 -3.69 -8.28
C ILE A 70 -18.89 -2.31 -7.94
N ALA A 71 -18.16 -2.25 -6.83
CA ALA A 71 -17.40 -1.06 -6.44
C ALA A 71 -16.33 -0.76 -7.49
N THR A 72 -16.26 0.49 -7.95
CA THR A 72 -15.24 0.94 -8.90
C THR A 72 -14.38 1.98 -8.21
N ARG A 73 -13.10 1.65 -8.02
CA ARG A 73 -12.12 2.54 -7.39
C ARG A 73 -11.82 3.72 -8.32
N PRO A 74 -12.01 4.98 -7.90
CA PRO A 74 -11.72 6.12 -8.75
C PRO A 74 -10.25 6.55 -8.71
N ALA A 75 -9.75 7.15 -9.79
CA ALA A 75 -8.40 7.70 -9.79
C ALA A 75 -8.33 8.94 -8.88
N ALA A 76 -7.44 8.96 -7.90
CA ALA A 76 -7.39 9.97 -6.84
C ALA A 76 -7.23 11.42 -7.35
N HIS A 77 -6.61 11.61 -8.53
CA HIS A 77 -6.45 12.92 -9.16
C HIS A 77 -7.75 13.48 -9.78
N LEU A 78 -8.78 12.65 -9.94
CA LEU A 78 -10.09 13.00 -10.52
C LEU A 78 -11.19 13.06 -9.46
N VAL A 79 -10.86 12.77 -8.21
CA VAL A 79 -11.82 12.80 -7.10
C VAL A 79 -11.80 14.19 -6.47
N ASP A 80 -12.78 15.02 -6.84
CA ASP A 80 -13.14 16.25 -6.12
C ASP A 80 -14.26 15.96 -5.12
N LEU A 81 -13.95 15.22 -4.05
CA LEU A 81 -14.90 14.70 -3.04
C LEU A 81 -16.11 13.87 -3.57
N PHE A 82 -16.57 14.01 -4.81
CA PHE A 82 -17.65 13.25 -5.46
C PHE A 82 -17.64 13.44 -6.99
N GLU A 83 -16.76 12.76 -7.72
CA GLU A 83 -17.11 12.35 -9.09
C GLU A 83 -16.32 11.12 -9.56
N LYS A 84 -17.01 10.22 -10.26
CA LYS A 84 -16.55 8.88 -10.61
C LYS A 84 -15.74 8.93 -11.91
N VAL A 85 -14.49 8.47 -11.88
CA VAL A 85 -13.76 8.04 -13.08
C VAL A 85 -13.25 6.63 -12.87
N GLN A 86 -13.51 5.76 -13.86
CA GLN A 86 -13.41 4.31 -13.77
C GLN A 86 -12.11 3.77 -14.37
N GLU A 87 -11.21 3.17 -13.60
CA GLU A 87 -10.19 2.24 -14.10
C GLU A 87 -9.87 1.17 -13.04
N GLY A 88 -9.64 -0.07 -13.47
CA GLY A 88 -9.46 -1.23 -12.57
C GLY A 88 -8.06 -1.84 -12.71
N HIS A 89 -7.37 -2.03 -11.59
CA HIS A 89 -6.01 -2.58 -11.53
C HIS A 89 -5.91 -3.76 -10.56
N ARG A 90 -4.93 -4.65 -10.80
CA ARG A 90 -4.73 -5.92 -10.07
C ARG A 90 -3.48 -5.84 -9.19
N GLU A 91 -3.67 -5.96 -7.87
CA GLU A 91 -2.62 -5.94 -6.84
C GLU A 91 -2.09 -7.36 -6.50
N ASN A 92 -1.18 -7.50 -5.53
CA ASN A 92 -0.74 -8.77 -4.93
C ASN A 92 -1.84 -9.37 -4.01
N GLU A 93 -1.72 -10.62 -3.55
CA GLU A 93 -2.84 -11.33 -2.89
C GLU A 93 -3.11 -10.89 -1.44
N GLU A 94 -2.09 -10.55 -0.66
CA GLU A 94 -2.27 -10.18 0.74
C GLU A 94 -2.72 -8.73 0.91
N SER A 95 -2.11 -7.78 0.18
CA SER A 95 -2.58 -6.38 0.23
C SER A 95 -4.00 -6.24 -0.30
N LYS A 96 -4.46 -7.14 -1.21
CA LYS A 96 -5.87 -7.24 -1.60
C LYS A 96 -6.79 -7.52 -0.43
N TRP A 97 -6.47 -8.49 0.42
CA TRP A 97 -7.30 -8.83 1.59
C TRP A 97 -7.34 -7.68 2.58
N TYR A 98 -6.18 -7.07 2.85
CA TYR A 98 -6.09 -5.89 3.70
C TYR A 98 -6.98 -4.75 3.19
N LEU A 99 -6.82 -4.37 1.92
CA LEU A 99 -7.61 -3.29 1.31
C LEU A 99 -9.09 -3.64 1.18
N TYR A 100 -9.44 -4.91 0.94
CA TYR A 100 -10.82 -5.37 0.90
C TYR A 100 -11.52 -5.14 2.25
N PHE A 101 -10.94 -5.63 3.35
CA PHE A 101 -11.54 -5.44 4.67
C PHE A 101 -11.52 -3.97 5.09
N PHE A 102 -10.46 -3.23 4.75
CA PHE A 102 -10.38 -1.80 5.02
C PHE A 102 -11.48 -1.00 4.30
N GLU A 103 -11.72 -1.28 3.03
CA GLU A 103 -12.81 -0.69 2.25
C GLU A 103 -14.17 -1.03 2.87
N LYS A 104 -14.40 -2.29 3.27
CA LYS A 104 -15.64 -2.70 3.96
C LYS A 104 -15.83 -2.02 5.31
N ILE A 105 -14.78 -1.85 6.10
CA ILE A 105 -14.84 -1.08 7.35
C ILE A 105 -15.24 0.36 7.05
N CYS A 106 -14.69 0.96 6.00
CA CYS A 106 -15.02 2.32 5.60
C CYS A 106 -16.47 2.45 5.13
N GLN A 107 -16.95 1.56 4.25
CA GLN A 107 -18.35 1.47 3.82
C GLN A 107 -19.32 1.45 5.01
N ASN A 108 -19.01 0.61 6.01
CA ASN A 108 -19.82 0.48 7.22
C ASN A 108 -19.78 1.74 8.11
N LEU A 109 -18.63 2.40 8.23
CA LEU A 109 -18.47 3.59 9.08
C LEU A 109 -19.19 4.83 8.54
N ILE A 110 -19.37 4.94 7.23
CA ILE A 110 -20.08 6.07 6.59
C ILE A 110 -21.48 5.69 6.08
N ASN A 111 -21.91 4.44 6.28
CA ASN A 111 -23.17 3.89 5.77
C ASN A 111 -23.32 4.07 4.24
N ASP A 112 -22.26 3.80 3.48
CA ASP A 112 -22.25 3.84 2.01
C ASP A 112 -21.67 2.53 1.47
N ASP A 113 -22.53 1.66 0.95
CA ASP A 113 -22.13 0.37 0.38
C ASP A 113 -21.50 0.50 -1.02
N THR A 114 -21.55 1.69 -1.61
CA THR A 114 -20.95 2.03 -2.91
C THR A 114 -19.58 2.68 -2.79
N PHE A 115 -19.15 3.03 -1.56
CA PHE A 115 -17.85 3.63 -1.31
C PHE A 115 -16.73 2.73 -1.81
N ALA A 116 -15.83 3.30 -2.60
CA ALA A 116 -14.67 2.62 -3.12
C ALA A 116 -13.43 3.47 -2.82
N LEU A 117 -12.34 2.82 -2.40
CA LEU A 117 -11.09 3.50 -2.18
C LEU A 117 -10.56 4.06 -3.50
N PRO A 118 -10.15 5.34 -3.57
CA PRO A 118 -9.45 5.85 -4.72
C PRO A 118 -8.05 5.25 -4.77
N PHE A 119 -7.51 5.17 -5.98
CA PHE A 119 -6.14 4.70 -6.21
C PHE A 119 -5.30 5.82 -6.81
N TRP A 120 -4.01 5.82 -6.51
CA TRP A 120 -3.07 6.74 -7.16
C TRP A 120 -2.73 6.18 -8.54
N ASN A 121 -3.26 6.81 -9.59
CA ASN A 121 -3.03 6.43 -10.99
C ASN A 121 -1.67 6.91 -11.49
N TRP A 122 -0.59 6.51 -10.81
CA TRP A 122 0.74 7.02 -11.10
C TRP A 122 1.29 6.52 -12.45
N ASP A 123 0.73 5.50 -13.08
CA ASP A 123 1.11 5.04 -14.42
C ASP A 123 0.57 5.91 -15.56
N ASN A 124 -0.33 6.85 -15.26
CA ASN A 124 -0.90 7.79 -16.22
C ASN A 124 -0.30 9.21 -16.06
N PRO A 125 0.28 9.84 -17.11
CA PRO A 125 0.99 11.12 -16.98
C PRO A 125 0.27 12.27 -16.25
N PRO A 126 -1.05 12.49 -16.42
CA PRO A 126 -1.78 13.53 -15.69
C PRO A 126 -1.83 13.31 -14.17
N ALA A 127 -1.59 12.08 -13.72
CA ALA A 127 -1.78 11.61 -12.36
C ALA A 127 -0.48 11.15 -11.68
N MET A 128 0.67 11.42 -12.32
CA MET A 128 2.01 11.18 -11.76
C MET A 128 2.38 12.16 -10.63
N PHE A 129 1.57 13.18 -10.37
CA PHE A 129 1.75 14.06 -9.22
C PHE A 129 1.04 13.49 -8.00
N LEU A 130 1.51 13.82 -6.79
CA LEU A 130 0.77 13.54 -5.58
C LEU A 130 -0.62 14.21 -5.66
N PRO A 131 -1.73 13.43 -5.55
CA PRO A 131 -3.07 13.96 -5.72
C PRO A 131 -3.39 15.09 -4.73
N ALA A 132 -4.10 16.12 -5.20
CA ALA A 132 -4.35 17.34 -4.43
C ALA A 132 -5.07 17.09 -3.10
N ILE A 133 -5.96 16.08 -3.06
CA ILE A 133 -6.72 15.68 -1.86
C ILE A 133 -5.83 15.34 -0.66
N PHE A 134 -4.59 14.92 -0.91
CA PHE A 134 -3.62 14.56 0.12
C PHE A 134 -2.78 15.75 0.60
N LYS A 135 -2.74 16.86 -0.15
CA LYS A 135 -1.84 17.99 0.15
C LYS A 135 -2.46 19.03 1.08
N ASP A 136 -3.77 18.97 1.31
CA ASP A 136 -4.50 19.98 2.06
C ASP A 136 -4.41 19.78 3.57
N SER A 137 -3.61 20.61 4.28
CA SER A 137 -3.35 20.45 5.73
C SER A 137 -4.58 20.32 6.66
N PRO A 138 -5.70 21.02 6.42
CA PRO A 138 -6.95 20.80 7.14
C PRO A 138 -7.53 19.39 6.98
N SER A 139 -7.32 18.76 5.82
CA SER A 139 -7.86 17.46 5.45
C SER A 139 -7.43 16.35 6.42
N PRO A 140 -8.32 15.39 6.74
CA PRO A 140 -7.90 14.16 7.43
C PRO A 140 -6.94 13.31 6.59
N LEU A 141 -6.86 13.57 5.28
CA LEU A 141 -6.00 12.88 4.32
C LEU A 141 -4.57 13.45 4.25
N TYR A 142 -4.32 14.52 4.99
CA TYR A 142 -3.00 15.13 5.04
C TYR A 142 -2.11 14.43 6.04
N ASP A 143 -0.88 14.20 5.62
CA ASP A 143 0.22 13.80 6.48
C ASP A 143 1.35 14.83 6.38
N SER A 144 1.88 15.25 7.53
CA SER A 144 3.03 16.15 7.61
C SER A 144 4.35 15.45 7.33
N LYS A 145 4.39 14.12 7.47
CA LYS A 145 5.59 13.28 7.31
C LYS A 145 5.73 12.77 5.87
N ARG A 146 5.57 13.68 4.92
CA ARG A 146 5.86 13.42 3.50
C ARG A 146 7.01 14.30 3.05
N ASN A 147 7.78 13.84 2.07
CA ASN A 147 8.89 14.62 1.54
C ASN A 147 8.40 15.99 1.01
N PRO A 148 8.81 17.12 1.63
CA PRO A 148 8.34 18.44 1.25
C PRO A 148 8.81 18.86 -0.16
N THR A 149 9.93 18.33 -0.67
CA THR A 149 10.42 18.64 -2.03
C THR A 149 9.59 17.94 -3.10
N HIS A 150 8.87 16.87 -2.74
CA HIS A 150 8.15 16.00 -3.68
C HIS A 150 6.66 16.33 -3.83
N LEU A 151 6.09 17.18 -2.97
CA LEU A 151 4.65 17.49 -2.98
C LEU A 151 4.11 18.05 -4.30
N ASN A 152 4.97 18.72 -5.09
CA ASN A 152 4.59 19.35 -6.36
C ASN A 152 5.46 18.91 -7.54
N THR A 153 6.11 17.76 -7.42
CA THR A 153 6.91 17.17 -8.51
C THR A 153 6.24 15.92 -9.06
N VAL A 154 6.68 15.51 -10.25
CA VAL A 154 6.29 14.24 -10.85
C VAL A 154 7.00 13.11 -10.10
N ILE A 155 6.27 12.05 -9.77
CA ILE A 155 6.84 10.87 -9.15
C ILE A 155 7.91 10.23 -10.04
N ASP A 156 9.07 9.98 -9.45
CA ASP A 156 10.17 9.29 -10.11
C ASP A 156 10.19 7.82 -9.66
N MET A 157 9.72 6.94 -10.55
CA MET A 157 9.68 5.49 -10.31
C MET A 157 11.05 4.82 -10.31
N CYS A 158 12.09 5.56 -10.69
CA CYS A 158 13.49 5.15 -10.64
C CYS A 158 14.25 5.90 -9.53
N TRP A 159 13.56 6.53 -8.58
CA TRP A 159 14.21 7.30 -7.53
C TRP A 159 15.01 6.40 -6.59
N GLU A 160 16.30 6.68 -6.46
CA GLU A 160 17.27 5.92 -5.65
C GLU A 160 17.86 6.77 -4.49
N GLY A 161 17.11 7.77 -4.01
CA GLY A 161 17.56 8.65 -2.92
C GLY A 161 18.07 10.02 -3.37
N THR A 162 18.02 10.33 -4.67
CA THR A 162 18.45 11.63 -5.19
C THR A 162 17.52 12.09 -6.29
N ASP A 163 17.08 13.35 -6.17
CA ASP A 163 16.14 13.94 -7.12
C ASP A 163 16.81 14.13 -8.48
N SER A 164 16.10 13.72 -9.53
CA SER A 164 16.58 13.89 -10.89
C SER A 164 16.75 15.38 -11.23
N THR A 165 17.88 15.72 -11.83
CA THR A 165 18.13 17.05 -12.41
C THR A 165 17.57 17.20 -13.82
N ASP A 166 16.95 16.13 -14.35
CA ASP A 166 16.31 16.14 -15.64
C ASP A 166 15.04 17.00 -15.64
N ASN A 167 14.66 17.51 -16.82
CA ASN A 167 13.36 18.16 -16.96
C ASN A 167 12.20 17.14 -16.84
N THR A 168 11.03 17.64 -16.47
CA THR A 168 9.82 16.85 -16.20
C THR A 168 9.45 15.89 -17.34
N ILE A 169 9.62 16.29 -18.60
CA ILE A 169 9.27 15.44 -19.75
C ILE A 169 10.15 14.18 -19.80
N LYS A 170 11.43 14.32 -19.46
CA LYS A 170 12.35 13.17 -19.42
C LYS A 170 12.04 12.25 -18.24
N VAL A 171 11.69 12.81 -17.07
CA VAL A 171 11.24 12.02 -15.92
C VAL A 171 9.98 11.21 -16.27
N ILE A 172 8.97 11.83 -16.88
CA ILE A 172 7.75 11.14 -17.34
C ILE A 172 8.08 10.02 -18.34
N ARG A 173 8.98 10.25 -19.29
CA ARG A 173 9.38 9.21 -20.25
C ARG A 173 10.07 8.03 -19.56
N ASN A 174 11.00 8.32 -18.64
CA ASN A 174 11.71 7.30 -17.89
C ASN A 174 10.74 6.47 -17.04
N HIS A 175 9.79 7.14 -16.38
CA HIS A 175 8.71 6.51 -15.65
C HIS A 175 7.95 5.52 -16.54
N LEU A 176 7.40 5.95 -17.68
CA LEU A 176 6.61 5.07 -18.56
C LEU A 176 7.41 3.88 -19.08
N CYS A 177 8.67 4.11 -19.47
CA CYS A 177 9.59 3.04 -19.86
C CYS A 177 9.84 2.05 -18.73
N HIS A 178 9.95 2.54 -17.50
CA HIS A 178 10.14 1.71 -16.32
C HIS A 178 8.90 0.89 -15.99
N MET A 179 7.70 1.48 -16.04
CA MET A 179 6.44 0.76 -15.91
C MET A 179 6.30 -0.36 -16.92
N TYR A 180 6.61 -0.10 -18.19
CA TYR A 180 6.64 -1.14 -19.22
C TYR A 180 7.66 -2.23 -18.91
N ARG A 181 8.86 -1.84 -18.46
CA ARG A 181 9.90 -2.79 -18.09
C ARG A 181 9.43 -3.72 -16.97
N GLN A 182 8.78 -3.19 -15.94
CA GLN A 182 8.36 -3.97 -14.78
C GLN A 182 7.12 -4.80 -15.05
N MET A 183 6.09 -4.23 -15.70
CA MET A 183 4.84 -4.94 -15.97
C MET A 183 4.95 -5.95 -17.13
N VAL A 184 5.85 -5.73 -18.09
CA VAL A 184 5.90 -6.52 -19.33
C VAL A 184 7.24 -7.22 -19.51
N ALA A 185 8.34 -6.46 -19.54
CA ALA A 185 9.63 -7.02 -19.94
C ALA A 185 10.25 -7.97 -18.89
N GLN A 186 10.11 -7.65 -17.60
CA GLN A 186 10.65 -8.46 -16.50
C GLN A 186 9.63 -9.46 -15.95
N SER A 187 8.34 -9.22 -16.16
CA SER A 187 7.23 -10.02 -15.62
C SER A 187 6.73 -11.08 -16.60
N THR A 188 7.65 -11.78 -17.25
CA THR A 188 7.32 -12.82 -18.24
C THR A 188 6.84 -14.13 -17.62
N THR A 189 7.03 -14.29 -16.30
CA THR A 189 6.59 -15.47 -15.54
C THR A 189 5.87 -15.03 -14.27
N PRO A 190 4.98 -15.87 -13.70
CA PRO A 190 4.34 -15.58 -12.42
C PRO A 190 5.34 -15.29 -11.31
N CYS A 191 6.44 -16.05 -11.21
CA CYS A 191 7.48 -15.82 -10.21
C CYS A 191 8.25 -14.51 -10.43
N GLY A 192 8.42 -14.07 -11.67
CA GLY A 192 9.01 -12.77 -11.97
C GLY A 192 8.11 -11.59 -11.58
N PHE A 193 6.79 -11.78 -11.59
CA PHE A 193 5.83 -10.74 -11.23
C PHE A 193 5.48 -10.72 -9.74
N PHE A 194 5.17 -11.88 -9.16
CA PHE A 194 4.71 -12.03 -7.77
C PHE A 194 5.83 -12.28 -6.76
N GLY A 195 7.04 -12.61 -7.23
CA GLY A 195 8.11 -13.12 -6.39
C GLY A 195 8.10 -14.64 -6.29
N LYS A 196 9.10 -15.18 -5.60
CA LYS A 196 9.23 -16.62 -5.41
C LYS A 196 8.40 -17.09 -4.23
N ALA A 197 7.91 -18.32 -4.30
CA ALA A 197 7.12 -18.91 -3.23
C ALA A 197 7.96 -19.03 -1.95
N PHE A 198 7.50 -18.43 -0.86
CA PHE A 198 8.05 -18.57 0.48
C PHE A 198 7.20 -19.58 1.27
N ARG A 199 7.84 -20.57 1.90
CA ARG A 199 7.15 -21.71 2.53
C ARG A 199 7.50 -21.84 4.01
N ALA A 200 6.59 -22.46 4.77
CA ALA A 200 6.82 -22.67 6.19
C ALA A 200 8.11 -23.48 6.44
N GLY A 201 8.98 -22.93 7.31
CA GLY A 201 10.28 -23.51 7.65
C GLY A 201 11.46 -22.96 6.85
N GLU A 202 11.22 -22.16 5.81
CA GLU A 202 12.26 -21.40 5.14
C GLU A 202 12.62 -20.15 5.97
N THR A 203 13.91 -19.83 6.06
CA THR A 203 14.42 -18.72 6.89
C THR A 203 15.01 -17.58 6.06
N SER A 204 15.14 -17.77 4.76
CA SER A 204 15.68 -16.78 3.82
C SER A 204 14.62 -16.42 2.79
N ASP A 205 14.44 -15.12 2.59
CA ASP A 205 13.58 -14.59 1.55
C ASP A 205 14.03 -15.09 0.15
N PRO A 206 13.14 -15.79 -0.59
CA PRO A 206 13.47 -16.38 -1.87
C PRO A 206 13.50 -15.33 -3.01
N GLY A 207 13.02 -14.11 -2.77
CA GLY A 207 13.15 -12.95 -3.63
C GLY A 207 11.81 -12.40 -4.12
N ASP A 208 11.72 -11.07 -4.06
CA ASP A 208 10.57 -10.25 -4.42
C ASP A 208 10.18 -10.31 -5.90
N GLY A 209 8.93 -9.92 -6.17
CA GLY A 209 8.44 -9.69 -7.52
C GLY A 209 8.97 -8.39 -8.13
N SER A 210 8.91 -8.29 -9.46
CA SER A 210 9.34 -7.11 -10.21
C SER A 210 8.77 -5.81 -9.65
N ILE A 211 7.44 -5.75 -9.45
CA ILE A 211 6.72 -4.56 -8.99
C ILE A 211 7.03 -4.21 -7.54
N GLU A 212 7.20 -5.21 -6.68
CA GLU A 212 7.55 -5.03 -5.25
C GLU A 212 8.94 -4.42 -5.10
N THR A 213 9.92 -4.97 -5.83
CA THR A 213 11.26 -4.38 -5.89
C THR A 213 11.21 -2.98 -6.48
N SER A 214 10.48 -2.80 -7.58
CA SER A 214 10.35 -1.50 -8.25
C SER A 214 9.18 -1.51 -9.23
N PRO A 215 8.21 -0.58 -9.14
CA PRO A 215 8.35 0.71 -8.49
C PRO A 215 7.81 0.82 -7.06
N HIS A 216 7.16 -0.20 -6.49
CA HIS A 216 6.51 -0.09 -5.16
C HIS A 216 7.45 0.45 -4.09
N THR A 217 8.67 -0.10 -4.00
CA THR A 217 9.68 0.42 -3.07
C THR A 217 10.11 1.85 -3.38
N ASN A 218 10.21 2.23 -4.65
CA ASN A 218 10.54 3.60 -5.05
C ASN A 218 9.45 4.59 -4.62
N VAL A 219 8.17 4.26 -4.83
CA VAL A 219 7.04 5.13 -4.44
C VAL A 219 7.05 5.41 -2.94
N ARG A 220 7.27 4.38 -2.13
CA ARG A 220 7.36 4.49 -0.67
C ARG A 220 8.46 5.44 -0.23
N ARG A 221 9.69 5.19 -0.69
CA ARG A 221 10.85 6.00 -0.30
C ARG A 221 10.79 7.41 -0.87
N TRP A 222 10.22 7.59 -2.06
CA TRP A 222 9.97 8.91 -2.63
C TRP A 222 8.96 9.70 -1.79
N THR A 223 7.94 9.05 -1.22
CA THR A 223 6.90 9.74 -0.45
C THR A 223 7.33 10.08 0.98
N GLY A 224 8.13 9.22 1.63
CA GLY A 224 8.57 9.38 3.02
C GLY A 224 9.40 10.64 3.29
N ASP A 225 9.29 11.24 4.48
CA ASP A 225 10.03 12.47 4.82
C ASP A 225 11.51 12.16 5.10
N PRO A 226 12.46 12.67 4.30
CA PRO A 226 13.89 12.42 4.51
C PRO A 226 14.44 13.07 5.80
N ASN A 227 13.66 13.91 6.49
CA ASN A 227 14.05 14.51 7.77
C ASN A 227 13.69 13.64 8.98
N GLU A 228 12.87 12.59 8.79
CA GLU A 228 12.57 11.61 9.84
C GLU A 228 13.65 10.53 9.88
N SER A 229 13.84 9.88 11.03
CA SER A 229 14.93 8.93 11.29
C SER A 229 14.99 7.75 10.31
N HIS A 230 13.82 7.31 9.85
CA HIS A 230 13.65 6.14 8.98
C HIS A 230 12.75 6.46 7.78
N GLU A 231 12.80 7.69 7.29
CA GLU A 231 11.98 8.15 6.16
C GLU A 231 10.45 8.01 6.45
N GLU A 232 10.03 8.15 7.71
CA GLU A 232 8.61 8.05 8.08
C GLU A 232 7.73 9.09 7.37
N ASP A 233 6.44 8.84 7.14
CA ASP A 233 5.70 7.61 7.48
C ASP A 233 5.80 6.55 6.33
N MET A 234 5.73 6.94 5.06
CA MET A 234 5.71 6.01 3.90
C MET A 234 7.02 5.27 3.61
N GLY A 235 8.19 5.81 3.98
CA GLY A 235 9.50 5.22 3.67
C GLY A 235 9.85 3.97 4.49
N SER A 236 9.09 3.69 5.55
CA SER A 236 9.29 2.51 6.40
C SER A 236 8.01 1.71 6.60
N PHE A 237 8.13 0.38 6.59
CA PHE A 237 7.00 -0.55 6.69
C PHE A 237 6.19 -0.38 7.98
N TYR A 238 6.83 -0.12 9.13
CA TYR A 238 6.13 -0.02 10.42
C TYR A 238 5.25 1.24 10.51
N SER A 239 5.56 2.26 9.72
CA SER A 239 4.89 3.55 9.75
C SER A 239 4.02 3.81 8.53
N ALA A 240 4.22 3.10 7.41
CA ALA A 240 3.55 3.40 6.13
C ALA A 240 2.02 3.44 6.25
N GLY A 241 1.42 2.52 7.01
CA GLY A 241 -0.04 2.50 7.25
C GLY A 241 -0.57 3.67 8.07
N ARG A 242 0.30 4.55 8.56
CA ARG A 242 -0.07 5.81 9.23
C ARG A 242 -0.27 6.94 8.22
N ASP A 243 0.16 6.84 6.97
CA ASP A 243 -0.25 7.79 5.93
C ASP A 243 -1.57 7.28 5.30
N PRO A 244 -2.67 8.06 5.28
CA PRO A 244 -2.81 9.46 5.63
C PRO A 244 -3.47 9.65 7.00
N ARG A 245 -2.66 9.81 8.04
CA ARG A 245 -3.11 10.19 9.37
C ARG A 245 -2.59 11.58 9.63
N LYS A 246 -3.53 12.51 9.77
CA LYS A 246 -3.23 13.80 10.39
C LYS A 246 -2.70 13.57 11.80
N GLN A 247 -1.39 13.64 11.99
CA GLN A 247 -0.76 13.74 13.31
C GLN A 247 -1.03 15.14 13.86
N SER A 248 -2.25 15.40 14.34
CA SER A 248 -2.43 16.55 15.22
C SER A 248 -1.62 16.24 16.47
N LYS A 249 -0.56 17.01 16.74
CA LYS A 249 0.05 17.13 18.07
C LYS A 249 -1.00 17.72 19.02
N ARG A 250 -2.05 16.96 19.33
CA ARG A 250 -3.01 17.30 20.35
C ARG A 250 -2.47 16.68 21.62
N THR A 251 -1.63 17.44 22.31
CA THR A 251 -1.43 17.31 23.74
C THR A 251 -2.83 17.16 24.34
N LEU A 252 -3.18 15.96 24.81
CA LEU A 252 -4.41 15.70 25.52
C LEU A 252 -4.34 16.46 26.86
N ARG A 253 -4.54 17.77 26.81
CA ARG A 253 -5.03 18.50 27.99
C ARG A 253 -6.45 18.01 28.19
N LYS A 254 -6.62 17.09 29.13
CA LYS A 254 -7.91 16.86 29.80
C LYS A 254 -8.46 18.24 30.15
N GLN A 255 -9.57 18.64 29.52
CA GLN A 255 -10.35 19.74 30.05
C GLN A 255 -11.16 19.21 31.26
N PRO A 256 -11.27 20.00 32.33
CA PRO A 256 -11.97 19.63 33.56
C PRO A 256 -13.48 19.47 33.38
#